data_AF-A0A7J7SWH3-F1
#
_entry.id   AF-A0A7J7SWH3-F1
#
_cell.length_a   1.000
_cell.length_b   1.000
_cell.length_c   1.000
_cell.angle_alpha   90.00
_cell.angle_beta   90.00
_cell.angle_gamma   90.00
#
_symmetry.space_group_name_H-M   'P 1'
#
loop_
_entity.id
_entity.type
_entity.pdbx_description
1 polymer ?
#
loop_
_entity_poly.entity_id
_entity_poly.type
_entity_poly.pdbx_seq_one_letter_code
_entity_poly.pdbx_strand_id
1 'polypeptide(L)'
;MRCCHICKLPGRVMGIRVLRFSLVVVLVLLLVAGALTTLLPNVREDKMPTSRREIKSQSKSTLDSFTLIMQTYNRTDLLLRLLNHYQAVPHLHKVIVVWNNVGEKGPEELWNSLGPHPVPVIFKPQTTNRMRNRLQVFPELETSAVLMVDDDMLISAQDLVFAFSVWQDQMMMIE
;
A
#
# COMPACT_ATOMS: atom_id res chain seq x y z
N MET A 1 14.53 12.11 -88.29
CA MET A 1 14.62 11.42 -86.97
C MET A 1 15.10 12.40 -85.91
N ARG A 2 14.22 12.82 -84.99
CA ARG A 2 14.37 12.71 -83.52
C ARG A 2 13.33 13.61 -82.85
N CYS A 3 12.47 12.96 -82.08
CA CYS A 3 11.41 13.49 -81.26
C CYS A 3 12.00 14.12 -80.00
N CYS A 4 11.45 15.24 -79.52
CA CYS A 4 11.64 15.69 -78.13
C CYS A 4 10.33 16.30 -77.61
N HIS A 5 9.66 15.55 -76.73
CA HIS A 5 8.60 16.03 -75.85
C HIS A 5 9.21 16.83 -74.70
N ILE A 6 8.71 18.04 -74.45
CA ILE A 6 8.92 18.77 -73.20
C ILE A 6 7.59 18.75 -72.44
N CYS A 7 7.53 17.96 -71.36
CA CYS A 7 6.46 18.01 -70.38
C CYS A 7 6.80 19.08 -69.31
N LYS A 8 5.92 20.07 -69.11
CA LYS A 8 5.97 20.98 -67.95
C LYS A 8 5.03 20.48 -66.85
N LEU A 9 5.58 20.29 -65.63
CA LEU A 9 4.86 19.89 -64.42
C LEU A 9 4.28 21.12 -63.67
N PRO A 10 3.02 21.09 -63.20
CA PRO A 10 2.45 22.12 -62.32
C PRO A 10 2.45 21.62 -60.86
N GLY A 11 3.43 22.00 -60.04
CA GLY A 11 3.56 21.43 -58.68
C GLY A 11 3.97 22.38 -57.55
N ARG A 12 4.13 23.69 -57.80
CA ARG A 12 4.85 24.57 -56.86
C ARG A 12 3.96 25.46 -55.95
N VAL A 13 2.71 25.70 -56.31
CA VAL A 13 1.83 26.62 -55.56
C VAL A 13 1.06 25.91 -54.43
N MET A 14 0.72 24.62 -54.61
CA MET A 14 -0.02 23.84 -53.60
C MET A 14 0.84 23.58 -52.35
N GLY A 15 2.13 23.29 -52.51
CA GLY A 15 3.05 23.02 -51.40
C GLY A 15 3.25 24.18 -50.43
N ILE A 16 3.22 25.43 -50.91
CA ILE A 16 3.39 26.62 -50.06
C ILE A 16 2.15 26.86 -49.19
N ARG A 17 0.95 26.62 -49.72
CA ARG A 17 -0.30 26.73 -48.94
C ARG A 17 -0.38 25.62 -47.89
N VAL A 18 -0.09 24.37 -48.25
CA VAL A 18 -0.06 23.24 -47.31
C VAL A 18 0.98 23.45 -46.22
N LEU A 19 2.18 23.96 -46.56
CA LEU A 19 3.22 24.27 -45.59
C LEU A 19 2.80 25.39 -44.62
N ARG A 20 2.12 26.43 -45.12
CA ARG A 20 1.58 27.51 -44.27
C ARG A 20 0.45 27.02 -43.36
N PHE A 21 -0.46 26.20 -43.87
CA PHE A 21 -1.51 25.57 -43.05
C PHE A 21 -0.91 24.65 -41.99
N SER A 22 0.08 23.83 -42.36
CA SER A 22 0.81 22.97 -41.43
C SER A 22 1.52 23.80 -40.35
N LEU A 23 2.15 24.91 -40.72
CA LEU A 23 2.85 25.79 -39.78
C LEU A 23 1.88 26.47 -38.82
N VAL A 24 0.71 26.92 -39.30
CA VAL A 24 -0.36 27.48 -38.46
C VAL A 24 -0.90 26.44 -37.50
N VAL A 25 -1.14 25.20 -37.95
CA VAL A 25 -1.61 24.11 -37.08
C VAL A 25 -0.58 23.78 -36.01
N VAL A 26 0.71 23.69 -36.36
CA VAL A 26 1.79 23.48 -35.38
C VAL A 26 1.85 24.63 -34.37
N LEU A 27 1.70 25.88 -34.81
CA LEU A 27 1.76 27.04 -33.94
C LEU A 27 0.56 27.07 -32.96
N VAL A 28 -0.63 26.69 -33.43
CA VAL A 28 -1.82 26.54 -32.58
C VAL A 28 -1.64 25.41 -31.57
N LEU A 29 -1.09 24.26 -31.98
CA LEU A 29 -0.80 23.15 -31.07
C LEU A 29 0.21 23.53 -29.98
N LEU A 30 1.24 24.31 -30.32
CA LEU A 30 2.22 24.82 -29.35
C LEU A 30 1.59 25.82 -28.37
N LEU A 31 0.69 26.69 -28.83
CA LEU A 31 -0.05 27.61 -27.96
C LEU A 31 -0.99 26.87 -27.02
N VAL A 32 -1.70 25.84 -27.51
CA VAL A 32 -2.57 25.00 -26.68
C VAL A 32 -1.75 24.20 -25.67
N ALA A 33 -0.61 23.63 -26.06
CA ALA A 33 0.28 22.92 -25.14
C ALA A 33 0.84 23.86 -24.05
N GLY A 34 1.27 25.07 -24.43
CA GLY A 34 1.71 26.10 -23.48
C GLY A 34 0.59 26.52 -22.51
N ALA A 35 -0.62 26.77 -23.00
CA ALA A 35 -1.77 27.09 -22.14
C ALA A 35 -2.19 25.91 -21.25
N LEU A 36 -2.06 24.66 -21.71
CA LEU A 36 -2.32 23.49 -20.89
C LEU A 36 -1.29 23.36 -19.76
N THR A 37 -0.02 23.73 -20.01
CA THR A 37 1.01 23.76 -18.94
C THR A 37 0.77 24.85 -17.89
N THR A 38 -0.01 25.91 -18.18
CA THR A 38 -0.38 26.92 -17.17
C THR A 38 -1.65 26.56 -16.39
N LEU A 39 -2.49 25.67 -16.93
CA LEU A 39 -3.72 25.17 -16.29
C LEU A 39 -3.50 23.89 -15.48
N LEU A 40 -2.43 23.15 -15.77
CA LEU A 40 -2.00 22.03 -14.92
C LEU A 40 -1.31 22.59 -13.67
N PRO A 41 -1.72 22.21 -12.45
CA PRO A 41 -0.97 22.56 -11.25
C PRO A 41 0.44 22.00 -11.42
N ASN A 42 1.44 22.89 -11.41
CA ASN A 42 2.83 22.50 -11.29
C ASN A 42 2.96 21.80 -9.94
N VAL A 43 2.88 20.46 -9.96
CA VAL A 43 3.35 19.63 -8.84
C VAL A 43 4.81 20.00 -8.70
N ARG A 44 5.06 20.92 -7.79
CA ARG A 44 6.38 21.13 -7.25
C ARG A 44 6.76 19.75 -6.74
N GLU A 45 7.72 19.13 -7.40
CA GLU A 45 8.58 18.12 -6.80
C GLU A 45 9.26 18.84 -5.64
N ASP A 46 8.53 19.02 -4.54
CA ASP A 46 9.05 19.43 -3.27
C ASP A 46 10.04 18.35 -2.92
N LYS A 47 11.30 18.65 -3.26
CA LYS A 47 12.54 18.01 -2.85
C LYS A 47 12.26 16.68 -2.18
N MET A 48 12.33 15.62 -2.98
CA MET A 48 12.55 14.26 -2.51
C MET A 48 13.40 14.35 -1.24
N PRO A 49 12.82 14.14 -0.04
CA PRO A 49 13.66 13.83 1.08
C PRO A 49 14.14 12.45 0.69
N THR A 50 15.41 12.35 0.31
CA THR A 50 16.22 11.18 0.62
C THR A 50 16.28 11.04 2.15
N SER A 51 15.11 10.93 2.79
CA SER A 51 14.95 10.13 3.97
C SER A 51 15.19 8.72 3.44
N ARG A 52 16.46 8.33 3.47
CA ARG A 52 16.82 7.08 4.12
C ARG A 52 15.72 6.84 5.16
N ARG A 53 14.87 5.84 4.94
CA ARG A 53 14.00 5.33 6.00
C ARG A 53 14.99 4.83 7.06
N GLU A 54 15.55 5.74 7.84
CA GLU A 54 15.71 5.47 9.25
C GLU A 54 14.31 5.07 9.66
N ILE A 55 14.19 3.81 10.06
CA ILE A 55 13.12 3.32 10.89
C ILE A 55 13.20 4.18 12.15
N LYS A 56 12.71 5.42 12.08
CA LYS A 56 12.13 6.05 13.25
C LYS A 56 10.91 5.20 13.50
N SER A 57 11.07 4.26 14.42
CA SER A 57 10.00 3.81 15.29
C SER A 57 9.35 5.08 15.82
N GLN A 58 8.42 5.64 15.06
CA GLN A 58 7.49 6.60 15.59
C GLN A 58 6.79 5.79 16.67
N SER A 59 7.20 6.01 17.92
CA SER A 59 6.63 5.35 19.08
C SER A 59 5.19 5.82 19.16
N LYS A 60 4.35 5.18 18.34
CA LYS A 60 2.91 5.26 18.46
C LYS A 60 2.64 4.93 19.92
N SER A 61 1.94 5.83 20.61
CA SER A 61 1.62 5.60 22.00
C SER A 61 1.00 4.21 22.11
N THR A 62 1.60 3.36 22.95
CA THR A 62 1.08 2.02 23.22
C THR A 62 -0.33 2.08 23.82
N LEU A 63 -0.69 3.25 24.37
CA LEU A 63 -2.01 3.60 24.89
C LEU A 63 -3.07 3.80 23.78
N ASP A 64 -2.70 4.38 22.63
CA ASP A 64 -3.63 4.64 21.52
C ASP A 64 -3.50 3.60 20.39
N SER A 65 -3.02 2.41 20.76
CA SER A 65 -2.76 1.32 19.84
C SER A 65 -3.21 -0.02 20.41
N PHE A 66 -3.42 -0.99 19.53
CA PHE A 66 -3.76 -2.37 19.91
C PHE A 66 -2.83 -3.37 19.24
N THR A 67 -2.73 -4.56 19.83
CA THR A 67 -2.01 -5.71 19.25
C THR A 67 -3.01 -6.70 18.69
N LEU A 68 -2.81 -7.15 17.45
CA LEU A 68 -3.59 -8.23 16.85
C LEU A 68 -3.00 -9.58 17.27
N ILE A 69 -3.83 -10.47 17.80
CA ILE A 69 -3.51 -11.88 18.01
C ILE A 69 -4.35 -12.71 17.05
N MET A 70 -3.69 -13.43 16.15
CA MET A 70 -4.33 -14.33 15.18
C MET A 70 -3.74 -15.72 15.32
N GLN A 71 -4.58 -16.71 15.61
CA GLN A 71 -4.18 -18.10 15.67
C GLN A 71 -4.53 -18.78 14.35
N THR A 72 -3.59 -19.52 13.76
CA THR A 72 -3.83 -20.24 12.52
C THR A 72 -3.49 -21.72 12.62
N TYR A 73 -4.26 -22.54 11.90
CA TYR A 73 -3.99 -23.97 11.70
C TYR A 73 -4.45 -24.39 10.30
N ASN A 74 -3.52 -24.90 9.49
CA ASN A 74 -3.75 -25.39 8.13
C ASN A 74 -4.42 -24.39 7.17
N ARG A 75 -4.15 -23.08 7.33
CA ARG A 75 -4.70 -21.98 6.51
C ARG A 75 -3.68 -20.88 6.20
N THR A 76 -2.45 -21.29 5.90
CA THR A 76 -1.30 -20.39 5.74
C THR A 76 -1.50 -19.33 4.63
N ASP A 77 -2.14 -19.72 3.53
CA ASP A 77 -2.49 -18.84 2.41
C ASP A 77 -3.50 -17.76 2.83
N LEU A 78 -4.54 -18.16 3.57
CA LEU A 78 -5.55 -17.24 4.08
C LEU A 78 -4.96 -16.31 5.14
N LEU A 79 -4.13 -16.83 6.04
CA LEU A 79 -3.37 -16.04 7.00
C LEU A 79 -2.59 -14.92 6.30
N LEU A 80 -1.79 -15.23 5.27
CA LEU A 80 -0.97 -14.23 4.58
C LEU A 80 -1.83 -13.15 3.91
N ARG A 81 -2.98 -13.54 3.34
CA ARG A 81 -3.96 -12.59 2.80
C ARG A 81 -4.55 -11.68 3.88
N LEU A 82 -4.91 -12.24 5.03
CA LEU A 82 -5.43 -11.46 6.16
C LEU A 82 -4.36 -10.55 6.74
N LEU A 83 -3.13 -11.02 6.94
CA LEU A 83 -2.01 -10.19 7.39
C LEU A 83 -1.78 -9.00 6.46
N ASN A 84 -1.91 -9.21 5.14
CA ASN A 84 -1.80 -8.12 4.18
C ASN A 84 -2.88 -7.03 4.34
N HIS A 85 -4.10 -7.42 4.75
CA HIS A 85 -5.17 -6.49 5.08
C HIS A 85 -4.93 -5.81 6.44
N TYR A 86 -4.69 -6.59 7.48
CA TYR A 86 -4.59 -6.09 8.85
C TYR A 86 -3.37 -5.19 9.07
N GLN A 87 -2.24 -5.45 8.41
CA GLN A 87 -1.03 -4.62 8.57
C GLN A 87 -1.24 -3.14 8.22
N ALA A 88 -2.27 -2.81 7.45
CA ALA A 88 -2.61 -1.44 7.04
C ALA A 88 -3.65 -0.77 7.95
N VAL A 89 -4.17 -1.48 8.96
CA VAL A 89 -5.23 -0.96 9.84
C VAL A 89 -4.65 0.12 10.77
N PRO A 90 -5.32 1.29 10.91
CA PRO A 90 -4.93 2.31 11.88
C PRO A 90 -4.90 1.77 13.31
N HIS A 91 -4.16 2.43 14.20
CA HIS A 91 -3.96 1.98 15.60
C HIS A 91 -3.35 0.59 15.81
N LEU A 92 -3.08 -0.20 14.77
CA LEU A 92 -2.32 -1.44 14.93
C LEU A 92 -0.87 -1.12 15.32
N HIS A 93 -0.41 -1.74 16.42
CA HIS A 93 0.98 -1.64 16.90
C HIS A 93 1.83 -2.79 16.39
N LYS A 94 1.30 -4.01 16.47
CA LYS A 94 2.01 -5.27 16.24
C LYS A 94 1.02 -6.38 15.97
N VAL A 95 1.46 -7.41 15.26
CA VAL A 95 0.73 -8.66 15.09
C VAL A 95 1.50 -9.81 15.75
N ILE A 96 0.80 -10.63 16.51
CA ILE A 96 1.29 -11.91 17.04
C ILE A 96 0.51 -13.02 16.34
N VAL A 97 1.22 -13.80 15.53
CA VAL A 97 0.67 -14.98 14.86
C VAL A 97 0.95 -16.20 15.73
N VAL A 98 -0.09 -16.81 16.27
CA VAL A 98 -0.01 -18.06 17.02
C VAL A 98 -0.06 -19.22 16.04
N TRP A 99 1.10 -19.82 15.79
CA TRP A 99 1.30 -20.82 14.76
C TRP A 99 1.07 -22.23 15.32
N ASN A 100 -0.11 -22.80 15.06
CA ASN A 100 -0.50 -24.12 15.57
C ASN A 100 -0.14 -25.29 14.63
N ASN A 101 0.51 -25.06 13.50
CA ASN A 101 1.01 -26.13 12.62
C ASN A 101 2.29 -26.74 13.21
N VAL A 102 2.10 -27.66 14.17
CA VAL A 102 3.20 -28.29 14.92
C VAL A 102 4.10 -29.08 13.98
N GLY A 103 5.40 -28.80 14.02
CA GLY A 103 6.40 -29.45 13.16
C GLY A 103 6.54 -28.83 11.76
N GLU A 104 5.67 -27.88 11.40
CA GLU A 104 5.76 -27.15 10.14
C GLU A 104 6.49 -25.81 10.33
N LYS A 105 7.30 -25.45 9.34
CA LYS A 105 7.98 -24.15 9.31
C LYS A 105 6.96 -23.04 9.04
N GLY A 106 6.93 -22.03 9.89
CA GLY A 106 6.07 -20.86 9.71
C GLY A 106 6.46 -20.03 8.48
N PRO A 107 5.55 -19.18 7.96
CA PRO A 107 5.78 -18.41 6.75
C PRO A 107 6.62 -17.14 6.99
N GLU A 108 7.39 -17.07 8.08
CA GLU A 108 8.15 -15.88 8.49
C GLU A 108 9.19 -15.46 7.45
N GLU A 109 9.92 -16.41 6.87
CA GLU A 109 10.89 -16.10 5.80
C GLU A 109 10.22 -15.52 4.56
N LEU A 110 9.08 -16.11 4.16
CA LEU A 110 8.29 -15.60 3.04
C LEU A 110 7.74 -14.21 3.36
N TRP A 111 7.17 -14.01 4.55
CA TRP A 111 6.67 -12.71 4.99
C TRP A 111 7.77 -11.65 4.94
N ASN A 112 8.92 -11.91 5.55
CA ASN A 112 10.05 -10.97 5.56
C ASN A 112 10.57 -10.65 4.15
N SER A 113 10.50 -11.59 3.21
CA SER A 113 10.88 -11.35 1.81
C SER A 113 9.92 -10.40 1.05
N LEU A 114 8.68 -10.26 1.51
CA LEU A 114 7.64 -9.39 0.95
C LEU A 114 7.61 -7.99 1.57
N GLY A 115 8.50 -7.71 2.53
CA GLY A 115 8.61 -6.43 3.21
C GLY A 115 9.10 -5.28 2.33
N PRO A 116 9.13 -4.04 2.85
CA PRO A 116 8.92 -3.67 4.25
C PRO A 116 7.44 -3.59 4.66
N HIS A 117 7.13 -4.05 5.87
CA HIS A 117 5.79 -4.02 6.46
C HIS A 117 5.56 -2.78 7.34
N PRO A 118 4.32 -2.25 7.45
CA PRO A 118 4.02 -1.09 8.29
C PRO A 118 4.18 -1.37 9.80
N VAL A 119 3.94 -2.60 10.22
CA VAL A 119 4.00 -3.04 11.62
C VAL A 119 4.78 -4.36 11.75
N PRO A 120 5.44 -4.61 12.89
CA PRO A 120 6.08 -5.89 13.16
C PRO A 120 5.04 -7.03 13.25
N VAL A 121 5.37 -8.17 12.64
CA VAL A 121 4.61 -9.42 12.72
C VAL A 121 5.50 -10.48 13.34
N ILE A 122 5.06 -11.08 14.43
CA ILE A 122 5.84 -12.06 15.20
C ILE A 122 5.15 -13.41 15.10
N PHE A 123 5.84 -14.39 14.50
CA PHE A 123 5.36 -15.77 14.44
C PHE A 123 5.78 -16.51 15.71
N LYS A 124 4.80 -17.12 16.40
CA LYS A 124 5.00 -17.87 17.64
C LYS A 124 4.65 -19.35 17.42
N PRO A 125 5.64 -20.19 17.03
CA PRO A 125 5.46 -21.63 16.93
C PRO A 125 4.98 -22.22 18.25
N GLN A 126 3.94 -23.05 18.19
CA GLN A 126 3.40 -23.74 19.35
C GLN A 126 3.86 -25.20 19.41
N THR A 127 4.01 -25.74 20.61
CA THR A 127 4.42 -27.14 20.82
C THR A 127 3.29 -28.13 20.60
N THR A 128 2.04 -27.69 20.74
CA THR A 128 0.82 -28.50 20.54
C THR A 128 -0.25 -27.65 19.88
N ASN A 129 -1.12 -28.24 19.05
CA ASN A 129 -2.28 -27.56 18.49
C ASN A 129 -3.39 -27.48 19.55
N ARG A 130 -3.55 -26.32 20.19
CA ARG A 130 -4.60 -26.08 21.19
C ARG A 130 -5.24 -24.71 20.99
N MET A 131 -6.57 -24.64 21.15
CA MET A 131 -7.31 -23.38 21.05
C MET A 131 -6.89 -22.34 22.09
N ARG A 132 -6.42 -22.78 23.27
CA ARG A 132 -5.98 -21.89 24.34
C ARG A 132 -4.62 -21.23 24.09
N ASN A 133 -3.90 -21.61 23.04
CA ASN A 133 -2.57 -21.05 22.77
C ASN A 133 -2.63 -19.54 22.54
N ARG A 134 -3.71 -19.02 21.94
CA ARG A 134 -3.95 -17.58 21.77
C ARG A 134 -4.27 -16.80 23.05
N LEU A 135 -4.51 -17.49 24.16
CA LEU A 135 -4.82 -16.90 25.47
C LEU A 135 -3.59 -16.86 26.39
N GLN A 136 -2.40 -17.20 25.87
CA GLN A 136 -1.16 -17.12 26.63
C GLN A 136 -0.75 -15.65 26.82
N VAL A 137 0.00 -15.40 27.89
CA VAL A 137 0.62 -14.09 28.10
C VAL A 137 1.86 -14.03 27.22
N PHE A 138 1.84 -13.17 26.21
CA PHE A 138 2.98 -12.94 25.32
C PHE A 138 3.83 -11.79 25.85
N PRO A 139 5.16 -11.96 26.04
CA PRO A 139 6.01 -10.88 26.53
C PRO A 139 6.16 -9.73 25.53
N GLU A 140 5.85 -9.94 24.25
CA GLU A 140 5.85 -8.91 23.22
C GLU A 140 4.58 -8.05 23.20
N LEU A 141 3.60 -8.38 24.05
CA LEU A 141 2.38 -7.60 24.20
C LEU A 141 2.67 -6.33 25.01
N GLU A 142 2.71 -5.19 24.32
CA GLU A 142 3.05 -3.88 24.88
C GLU A 142 1.82 -2.95 25.00
N THR A 143 0.71 -3.31 24.35
CA THR A 143 -0.51 -2.49 24.30
C THR A 143 -1.54 -2.96 25.33
N SER A 144 -2.31 -2.03 25.88
CA SER A 144 -3.41 -2.36 26.80
C SER A 144 -4.58 -3.07 26.09
N ALA A 145 -4.77 -2.79 24.80
CA ALA A 145 -5.80 -3.42 23.98
C ALA A 145 -5.26 -4.61 23.18
N VAL A 146 -6.08 -5.67 23.12
CA VAL A 146 -5.86 -6.86 22.29
C VAL A 146 -7.03 -7.04 21.35
N LEU A 147 -6.75 -7.07 20.06
CA LEU A 147 -7.70 -7.50 19.04
C LEU A 147 -7.46 -8.99 18.76
N MET A 148 -8.44 -9.84 19.04
CA MET A 148 -8.36 -11.29 18.77
C MET A 148 -9.27 -11.66 17.61
N VAL A 149 -8.70 -12.22 16.55
CA VAL A 149 -9.44 -12.55 15.32
C VAL A 149 -9.07 -13.95 14.85
N ASP A 150 -10.06 -14.68 14.35
CA ASP A 150 -9.85 -15.99 13.72
C ASP A 150 -9.18 -15.84 12.34
N ASP A 151 -8.47 -16.85 11.88
CA ASP A 151 -7.71 -16.82 10.62
C ASP A 151 -8.55 -16.95 9.35
N ASP A 152 -9.87 -16.82 9.47
CA ASP A 152 -10.84 -16.76 8.37
C ASP A 152 -11.83 -15.61 8.45
N MET A 153 -11.62 -14.70 9.40
CA MET A 153 -12.43 -13.50 9.57
C MET A 153 -11.71 -12.30 8.98
N LEU A 154 -12.42 -11.58 8.11
CA LEU A 154 -11.98 -10.32 7.52
C LEU A 154 -12.90 -9.20 7.98
N ILE A 155 -12.40 -8.34 8.86
CA ILE A 155 -13.13 -7.19 9.41
C ILE A 155 -12.62 -5.91 8.75
N SER A 156 -13.50 -5.01 8.33
CA SER A 156 -13.09 -3.77 7.65
C SER A 156 -12.26 -2.88 8.58
N ALA A 157 -11.34 -2.09 8.01
CA ALA A 157 -10.54 -1.16 8.81
C ALA A 157 -11.42 -0.11 9.51
N GLN A 158 -12.51 0.31 8.89
CA GLN A 158 -13.48 1.26 9.44
C GLN A 158 -14.15 0.69 10.70
N ASP A 159 -14.61 -0.56 10.64
CA ASP A 159 -15.24 -1.22 11.79
C ASP A 159 -14.25 -1.41 12.93
N LEU A 160 -12.99 -1.74 12.63
CA LEU A 160 -11.95 -1.91 13.65
C LEU A 160 -11.59 -0.59 14.33
N VAL A 161 -11.47 0.49 13.57
CA VAL A 161 -11.20 1.82 14.13
C VAL A 161 -12.34 2.26 15.04
N PHE A 162 -13.58 2.07 14.60
CA PHE A 162 -14.76 2.38 15.40
C PHE A 162 -14.87 1.50 16.65
N ALA A 163 -14.68 0.18 16.51
CA ALA A 163 -14.73 -0.74 17.65
C ALA A 163 -13.63 -0.42 18.67
N PHE A 164 -12.44 -0.04 18.20
CA PHE A 164 -11.35 0.36 19.07
C PHE A 164 -11.66 1.66 19.82
N SER A 165 -12.25 2.67 19.16
CA SER A 165 -12.64 3.91 19.86
C SER A 165 -13.69 3.64 20.95
N VAL A 166 -14.68 2.78 20.67
CA VAL A 166 -15.67 2.38 21.68
C VAL A 166 -15.01 1.65 22.86
N TRP A 167 -14.03 0.77 22.59
CA TRP A 167 -13.27 0.11 23.65
C TRP A 167 -12.50 1.11 24.53
N GLN A 168 -11.85 2.11 23.92
CA GLN A 168 -11.13 3.15 24.66
C GLN A 168 -12.06 3.97 25.56
N ASP A 169 -13.23 4.36 25.04
CA ASP A 169 -14.23 5.11 25.79
C ASP A 169 -14.69 4.33 27.04
N GLN A 170 -14.95 3.02 26.90
CA GLN A 170 -15.35 2.19 28.04
C GLN A 170 -14.22 2.01 29.06
N MET A 171 -12.98 1.87 28.61
CA MET A 171 -11.82 1.71 29.50
C MET A 171 -11.59 2.97 30.34
N MET A 172 -11.70 4.16 29.73
CA MET A 172 -11.55 5.44 30.43
C MET A 172 -12.66 5.70 31.46
N MET A 173 -13.80 5.02 31.40
CA MET A 173 -14.87 5.16 32.40
C MET A 173 -14.63 4.28 33.65
N ILE A 174 -13.70 3.35 33.59
CA ILE A 174 -13.42 2.37 34.65
C ILE A 174 -12.22 2.78 35.52
N GLU A 175 -11.34 3.66 35.02
CA GLU A 175 -10.26 4.32 35.78
C GLU A 175 -10.72 5.63 36.45
#